data_AF-A0A5R9EZ84-F1
#
_entry.id   AF-A0A5R9EZ84-F1
#
_cell.length_a   1.000
_cell.length_b   1.000
_cell.length_c   1.000
_cell.angle_alpha   90.00
_cell.angle_beta   90.00
_cell.angle_gamma   90.00
#
_symmetry.space_group_name_H-M   'P 1'
#
loop_
_entity.id
_entity.type
_entity.pdbx_description
1 polymer ?
#
loop_
_entity_poly.entity_id
_entity_poly.type
_entity_poly.pdbx_seq_one_letter_code
_entity_poly.pdbx_strand_id
1 'polypeptide(L)'
;MEQNSALKIIRYGTSAEQKFIDEFKNEFDLLVINGNMISHASKAISKFVATRKFSYIIDPLTHSLQHDIQYIKGKNGKIKSSIKKMVDNYSDFVKEKIIDQERVLVPSDFESESILKDFTSKVLDFQKNHVIETSKERDYYKYLQYTKVTFEPKWLIVPYFMMNTKNYKKWIEINVQMINYSLQEYELDSLAAQLVIEKDILEDAYYIEDIISKYSSYGIRNLLLWVDDFSAFESSRLLLNNFCKLIEGLSDNGINVYNLYGDYFSVLLCHEKSKAKLQGVCHGIEYGEKRAIVPVGGGIPVNKYYLYPIHQRVEYGRVATLLRYLGILPDDYQRYYSDICNCEQCTEVIKDNLDNFAYYGDSKPIEIKRKTGATISRQYPTTEAKALCINHFLYNKLKEWNSISTNDLLDLIDESIKSAEEYSPILGYDLVGTYELWKEVLYTHE
;
A
#
# COMPACT_ATOMS: atom_id res chain seq x y z
N MET A 1 10.56 -9.97 26.30
CA MET A 1 10.29 -9.17 25.08
C MET A 1 9.18 -9.90 24.36
N GLU A 2 7.97 -9.35 24.32
CA GLU A 2 6.93 -9.90 23.45
C GLU A 2 7.45 -9.86 22.01
N GLN A 3 7.40 -11.01 21.36
CA GLN A 3 7.75 -11.16 19.95
C GLN A 3 6.74 -10.33 19.17
N ASN A 4 7.14 -9.13 18.73
CA ASN A 4 6.22 -8.19 18.10
C ASN A 4 5.86 -8.78 16.72
N SER A 5 4.64 -9.27 16.58
CA SER A 5 4.15 -9.81 15.31
C SER A 5 4.17 -8.71 14.24
N ALA A 6 4.59 -9.05 13.02
CA ALA A 6 4.59 -8.13 11.90
C ALA A 6 3.21 -7.49 11.68
N LEU A 7 3.17 -6.19 11.40
CA LEU A 7 1.92 -5.43 11.26
C LEU A 7 1.26 -5.70 9.92
N LYS A 8 -0.02 -6.04 9.98
CA LYS A 8 -0.94 -6.14 8.84
C LYS A 8 -1.57 -4.77 8.61
N ILE A 9 -1.15 -4.09 7.55
CA ILE A 9 -1.57 -2.71 7.29
C ILE A 9 -2.52 -2.67 6.09
N ILE A 10 -3.58 -1.87 6.17
CA ILE A 10 -4.52 -1.68 5.06
C ILE A 10 -4.67 -0.19 4.74
N ARG A 11 -4.71 0.16 3.45
CA ARG A 11 -4.90 1.55 3.00
C ARG A 11 -6.35 1.81 2.58
N TYR A 12 -6.94 2.86 3.14
CA TYR A 12 -8.20 3.45 2.72
C TYR A 12 -7.96 4.30 1.46
N GLY A 13 -8.24 3.73 0.29
CA GLY A 13 -8.06 4.37 -1.02
C GLY A 13 -9.30 5.10 -1.55
N THR A 14 -10.51 4.61 -1.28
CA THR A 14 -11.76 5.27 -1.68
C THR A 14 -12.90 5.04 -0.69
N SER A 15 -13.94 5.89 -0.72
CA SER A 15 -15.12 5.67 0.12
C SER A 15 -15.90 4.39 -0.20
N ALA A 16 -15.73 3.82 -1.41
CA ALA A 16 -16.34 2.54 -1.77
C ALA A 16 -15.74 1.35 -1.00
N GLU A 17 -14.52 1.51 -0.49
CA GLU A 17 -13.80 0.47 0.23
C GLU A 17 -14.19 0.38 1.72
N GLN A 18 -14.91 1.37 2.24
CA GLN A 18 -15.24 1.47 3.66
C GLN A 18 -15.93 0.21 4.21
N LYS A 19 -16.82 -0.41 3.44
CA LYS A 19 -17.54 -1.61 3.86
C LYS A 19 -16.59 -2.80 4.12
N PHE A 20 -15.57 -2.95 3.28
CA PHE A 20 -14.58 -4.02 3.41
C PHE A 20 -13.66 -3.75 4.59
N ILE A 21 -13.25 -2.49 4.78
CA ILE A 21 -12.42 -2.10 5.93
C ILE A 21 -13.18 -2.33 7.25
N ASP A 22 -14.50 -2.12 7.26
CA ASP A 22 -15.36 -2.38 8.41
C ASP A 22 -15.52 -3.89 8.69
N GLU A 23 -15.72 -4.69 7.64
CA GLU A 23 -15.82 -6.16 7.70
C GLU A 23 -14.55 -6.80 8.27
N PHE A 24 -13.37 -6.38 7.79
CA PHE A 24 -12.07 -6.93 8.18
C PHE A 24 -11.39 -6.14 9.31
N LYS A 25 -12.14 -5.31 10.04
CA LYS A 25 -11.58 -4.35 10.99
C LYS A 25 -10.65 -4.97 12.04
N ASN A 26 -11.02 -6.15 12.56
CA ASN A 26 -10.26 -6.78 13.65
C ASN A 26 -9.09 -7.62 13.13
N GLU A 27 -8.93 -7.73 11.82
CA GLU A 27 -7.93 -8.57 11.16
C GLU A 27 -6.69 -7.78 10.70
N PHE A 28 -6.79 -6.44 10.67
CA PHE A 28 -5.70 -5.53 10.32
C PHE A 28 -5.33 -4.62 11.48
N ASP A 29 -4.04 -4.43 11.71
CA ASP A 29 -3.49 -3.71 12.86
C ASP A 29 -3.48 -2.20 12.67
N LEU A 30 -3.46 -1.73 11.42
CA LEU A 30 -3.30 -0.31 11.11
C LEU A 30 -4.01 0.11 9.82
N LEU A 31 -4.77 1.20 9.91
CA LEU A 31 -5.44 1.84 8.78
C LEU A 31 -4.65 3.06 8.29
N VAL A 32 -4.24 3.07 7.02
CA VAL A 32 -3.59 4.23 6.39
C VAL A 32 -4.61 5.05 5.61
N ILE A 33 -4.68 6.35 5.87
CA ILE A 33 -5.64 7.26 5.24
C ILE A 33 -4.90 8.36 4.50
N ASN A 34 -5.27 8.62 3.25
CA ASN A 34 -4.67 9.70 2.48
C ASN A 34 -5.12 11.08 3.01
N GLY A 35 -4.17 12.01 3.17
CA GLY A 35 -4.40 13.38 3.62
C GLY A 35 -5.44 14.11 2.77
N ASN A 36 -5.33 14.02 1.45
CA ASN A 36 -6.30 14.65 0.54
C ASN A 36 -7.73 14.09 0.68
N MET A 37 -7.88 12.82 1.03
CA MET A 37 -9.18 12.20 1.23
C MET A 37 -9.78 12.61 2.55
N ILE A 38 -9.00 12.58 3.62
CA ILE A 38 -9.48 12.99 4.94
C ILE A 38 -9.77 14.48 4.99
N SER A 39 -9.08 15.32 4.22
CA SER A 39 -9.44 16.74 4.07
C SER A 39 -10.69 16.94 3.21
N HIS A 40 -10.90 16.11 2.18
CA HIS A 40 -12.07 16.24 1.30
C HIS A 40 -13.37 15.76 1.96
N ALA A 41 -13.31 14.60 2.60
CA ALA A 41 -14.43 13.89 3.22
C ALA A 41 -14.32 13.85 4.75
N SER A 42 -13.82 14.93 5.37
CA SER A 42 -13.44 15.00 6.79
C SER A 42 -14.50 14.43 7.72
N LYS A 43 -15.76 14.84 7.54
CA LYS A 43 -16.86 14.42 8.43
C LYS A 43 -17.09 12.91 8.40
N ALA A 44 -17.11 12.31 7.21
CA ALA A 44 -17.41 10.89 7.03
C ALA A 44 -16.25 10.03 7.55
N ILE A 45 -15.02 10.36 7.15
CA ILE A 45 -13.83 9.59 7.53
C ILE A 45 -13.52 9.74 9.02
N SER A 46 -13.59 10.95 9.59
CA SER A 46 -13.37 11.17 11.03
C SER A 46 -14.40 10.41 11.87
N LYS A 47 -15.68 10.42 11.47
CA LYS A 47 -16.71 9.61 12.13
C LYS A 47 -16.39 8.12 12.03
N PHE A 48 -15.99 7.64 10.85
CA PHE A 48 -15.67 6.22 10.65
C PHE A 48 -14.52 5.78 11.56
N VAL A 49 -13.40 6.49 11.53
CA VAL A 49 -12.22 6.22 12.37
C VAL A 49 -12.58 6.26 13.85
N ALA A 50 -13.24 7.33 14.29
CA ALA A 50 -13.55 7.53 15.70
C ALA A 50 -14.59 6.52 16.23
N THR A 51 -15.70 6.30 15.51
CA THR A 51 -16.74 5.40 16.01
C THR A 51 -16.32 3.94 15.97
N ARG A 52 -15.46 3.56 15.02
CA ARG A 52 -14.95 2.20 14.93
C ARG A 52 -13.72 1.98 15.80
N LYS A 53 -13.00 3.00 16.26
CA LYS A 53 -11.78 2.86 17.07
C LYS A 53 -10.64 2.15 16.30
N PHE A 54 -10.45 2.53 15.03
CA PHE A 54 -9.29 2.04 14.27
C PHE A 54 -8.00 2.63 14.85
N SER A 55 -6.95 1.81 14.95
CA SER A 55 -5.58 2.36 14.95
C SER A 55 -5.30 2.87 13.54
N TYR A 56 -4.90 4.13 13.40
CA TYR A 56 -4.77 4.76 12.09
C TYR A 56 -3.56 5.68 11.99
N ILE A 57 -3.14 5.96 10.75
CA ILE A 57 -2.22 7.04 10.41
C ILE A 57 -2.77 7.82 9.21
N ILE A 58 -2.34 9.08 9.08
CA ILE A 58 -2.68 9.93 7.94
C ILE A 58 -1.43 10.14 7.11
N ASP A 59 -1.40 9.60 5.89
CA ASP A 59 -0.35 9.91 4.92
C ASP A 59 -0.54 11.35 4.42
N PRO A 60 0.37 12.30 4.73
CA PRO A 60 0.20 13.70 4.36
C PRO A 60 0.37 13.96 2.85
N LEU A 61 0.82 12.97 2.07
CA LEU A 61 0.98 13.05 0.61
C LEU A 61 1.80 14.28 0.16
N THR A 62 2.80 14.71 0.93
CA THR A 62 3.59 15.91 0.60
C THR A 62 4.39 15.75 -0.69
N HIS A 63 4.82 14.52 -1.02
CA HIS A 63 5.44 14.20 -2.31
C HIS A 63 4.56 14.60 -3.52
N SER A 64 3.22 14.55 -3.38
CA SER A 64 2.31 14.90 -4.47
C SER A 64 2.40 16.36 -4.91
N LEU A 65 2.97 17.23 -4.05
CA LEU A 65 3.17 18.65 -4.31
C LEU A 65 4.45 18.94 -5.10
N GLN A 66 5.31 17.93 -5.31
CA GLN A 66 6.59 18.01 -6.02
C GLN A 66 6.44 17.62 -7.51
N HIS A 67 5.47 16.78 -7.85
CA HIS A 67 5.24 16.32 -9.22
C HIS A 67 4.54 17.38 -10.06
N ASP A 68 4.66 17.25 -11.38
CA ASP A 68 4.02 18.13 -12.35
C ASP A 68 2.59 18.49 -11.93
N ILE A 69 2.30 19.81 -11.93
CA ILE A 69 1.05 20.38 -11.48
C ILE A 69 -0.18 19.74 -12.16
N GLN A 70 -0.03 19.21 -13.38
CA GLN A 70 -1.10 18.52 -14.08
C GLN A 70 -1.65 17.31 -13.31
N TYR A 71 -0.84 16.61 -12.49
CA TYR A 71 -1.29 15.45 -11.73
C TYR A 71 -2.24 15.80 -10.58
N ILE A 72 -2.16 17.04 -10.08
CA ILE A 72 -3.07 17.55 -9.05
C ILE A 72 -4.22 18.41 -9.62
N LYS A 73 -4.24 18.64 -10.95
CA LYS A 73 -5.35 19.28 -11.66
C LYS A 73 -6.45 18.29 -12.02
N GLY A 74 -7.70 18.76 -11.97
CA GLY A 74 -8.88 18.04 -12.44
C GLY A 74 -9.04 18.14 -13.96
N LYS A 75 -10.05 17.46 -14.50
CA LYS A 75 -10.39 17.53 -15.94
C LYS A 75 -10.74 18.95 -16.43
N ASN A 76 -11.10 19.83 -15.51
CA ASN A 76 -11.40 21.25 -15.77
C ASN A 76 -10.15 22.15 -15.76
N GLY A 77 -8.95 21.58 -15.64
CA GLY A 77 -7.68 22.31 -15.59
C GLY A 77 -7.39 23.03 -14.27
N LYS A 78 -8.30 22.98 -13.29
CA LYS A 78 -8.12 23.60 -11.97
C LYS A 78 -7.57 22.60 -10.97
N ILE A 79 -6.87 23.09 -9.94
CA ILE A 79 -6.43 22.26 -8.81
C ILE A 79 -7.63 21.52 -8.19
N LYS A 80 -7.49 20.20 -7.96
CA LYS A 80 -8.54 19.36 -7.38
C LYS A 80 -8.95 19.90 -6.01
N SER A 81 -10.25 19.91 -5.72
CA SER A 81 -10.78 20.38 -4.42
C SER A 81 -10.20 19.61 -3.23
N SER A 82 -9.93 18.31 -3.38
CA SER A 82 -9.29 17.49 -2.35
C SER A 82 -7.86 17.94 -2.03
N ILE A 83 -7.11 18.40 -3.03
CA ILE A 83 -5.75 18.93 -2.85
C ILE A 83 -5.80 20.31 -2.20
N LYS A 84 -6.69 21.20 -2.67
CA LYS A 84 -6.87 22.52 -2.05
C LYS A 84 -7.18 22.41 -0.56
N LYS A 85 -8.17 21.60 -0.20
CA LYS A 85 -8.57 21.38 1.20
C LYS A 85 -7.45 20.77 2.05
N MET A 86 -6.55 19.99 1.45
CA MET A 86 -5.38 19.43 2.15
C MET A 86 -4.35 20.52 2.43
N VAL A 87 -3.95 21.26 1.38
CA VAL A 87 -2.97 22.34 1.44
C VAL A 87 -3.45 23.50 2.34
N ASP A 88 -4.76 23.69 2.50
CA ASP A 88 -5.34 24.63 3.47
C ASP A 88 -4.86 24.39 4.92
N ASN A 89 -4.44 23.15 5.26
CA ASN A 89 -3.90 22.79 6.58
C ASN A 89 -2.37 22.91 6.68
N TYR A 90 -1.67 23.19 5.58
CA TYR A 90 -0.21 23.34 5.55
C TYR A 90 0.18 24.82 5.66
N SER A 91 1.49 25.08 5.66
CA SER A 91 2.04 26.45 5.67
C SER A 91 1.52 27.30 4.52
N ASP A 92 1.41 28.61 4.78
CA ASP A 92 0.86 29.55 3.80
C ASP A 92 1.71 29.66 2.54
N PHE A 93 3.04 29.50 2.62
CA PHE A 93 3.88 29.47 1.42
C PHE A 93 3.50 28.31 0.49
N VAL A 94 3.05 27.16 1.01
CA VAL A 94 2.62 26.02 0.19
C VAL A 94 1.34 26.40 -0.57
N LYS A 95 0.40 27.10 0.09
CA LYS A 95 -0.82 27.61 -0.56
C LYS A 95 -0.46 28.59 -1.67
N GLU A 96 0.42 29.53 -1.39
CA GLU A 96 0.92 30.51 -2.37
C GLU A 96 1.52 29.80 -3.60
N LYS A 97 2.39 28.81 -3.40
CA LYS A 97 3.04 28.10 -4.51
C LYS A 97 2.05 27.25 -5.30
N ILE A 98 1.26 26.41 -4.63
CA ILE A 98 0.45 25.38 -5.28
C ILE A 98 -0.87 25.93 -5.82
N ILE A 99 -1.52 26.84 -5.09
CA ILE A 99 -2.85 27.35 -5.42
C ILE A 99 -2.76 28.66 -6.21
N ASP A 100 -1.95 29.61 -5.74
CA ASP A 100 -1.93 30.96 -6.34
C ASP A 100 -1.00 31.02 -7.55
N GLN A 101 0.17 30.38 -7.47
CA GLN A 101 1.17 30.34 -8.56
C GLN A 101 1.02 29.11 -9.47
N GLU A 102 0.19 28.13 -9.09
CA GLU A 102 0.05 26.83 -9.76
C GLU A 102 1.42 26.17 -10.07
N ARG A 103 2.36 26.28 -9.12
CA ARG A 103 3.73 25.79 -9.22
C ARG A 103 3.99 24.70 -8.18
N VAL A 104 4.71 23.67 -8.60
CA VAL A 104 5.16 22.57 -7.75
C VAL A 104 6.22 23.05 -6.74
N LEU A 105 6.34 22.35 -5.62
CA LEU A 105 7.41 22.58 -4.64
C LEU A 105 8.74 22.06 -5.19
N VAL A 106 9.80 22.83 -4.98
CA VAL A 106 11.17 22.49 -5.39
C VAL A 106 12.14 22.67 -4.20
N PRO A 107 13.35 22.08 -4.24
CA PRO A 107 14.27 22.15 -3.10
C PRO A 107 14.60 23.58 -2.63
N SER A 108 14.70 24.54 -3.56
CA SER A 108 15.00 25.94 -3.23
C SER A 108 13.88 26.64 -2.44
N ASP A 109 12.67 26.07 -2.40
CA ASP A 109 11.59 26.58 -1.55
C ASP A 109 11.85 26.36 -0.05
N PHE A 110 12.82 25.50 0.29
CA PHE A 110 13.14 25.07 1.65
C PHE A 110 14.52 25.55 2.13
N GLU A 111 15.15 26.52 1.46
CA GLU A 111 16.46 27.05 1.87
C GLU A 111 16.42 27.77 3.23
N SER A 112 15.27 28.33 3.60
CA SER A 112 15.08 28.94 4.91
C SER A 112 14.69 27.89 5.96
N GLU A 113 15.50 27.77 7.02
CA GLU A 113 15.20 26.93 8.18
C GLU A 113 13.82 27.23 8.78
N SER A 114 13.41 28.51 8.82
CA SER A 114 12.09 28.88 9.35
C SER A 114 10.94 28.35 8.50
N ILE A 115 11.09 28.33 7.17
CA ILE A 115 10.09 27.80 6.24
C ILE A 115 9.98 26.29 6.40
N LEU A 116 11.12 25.60 6.51
CA LEU A 116 11.18 24.15 6.67
C LEU A 116 10.56 23.71 8.01
N LYS A 117 10.85 24.42 9.10
CA LYS A 117 10.25 24.17 10.41
C LYS A 117 8.75 24.41 10.41
N ASP A 118 8.29 25.55 9.88
CA ASP A 118 6.85 25.85 9.80
C ASP A 118 6.12 24.79 8.95
N PHE A 119 6.67 24.41 7.80
CA PHE A 119 6.11 23.34 6.97
C PHE A 119 5.97 22.03 7.74
N THR A 120 7.04 21.63 8.41
CA THR A 120 7.08 20.39 9.18
C THR A 120 6.02 20.39 10.28
N SER A 121 5.99 21.45 11.08
CA SER A 121 5.06 21.58 12.20
C SER A 121 3.59 21.59 11.73
N LYS A 122 3.26 22.36 10.68
CA LYS A 122 1.88 22.41 10.14
C LYS A 122 1.39 21.07 9.58
N VAL A 123 2.26 20.32 8.91
CA VAL A 123 1.91 18.99 8.39
C VAL A 123 1.67 17.99 9.52
N LEU A 124 2.46 18.03 10.59
CA LEU A 124 2.27 17.17 11.76
C LEU A 124 1.01 17.56 12.55
N ASP A 125 0.78 18.86 12.75
CA ASP A 125 -0.42 19.40 13.40
C ASP A 125 -1.70 19.00 12.68
N PHE A 126 -1.70 19.03 11.35
CA PHE A 126 -2.80 18.53 10.54
C PHE A 126 -3.13 17.08 10.89
N GLN A 127 -2.13 16.20 10.88
CA GLN A 127 -2.34 14.77 11.15
C GLN A 127 -2.85 14.52 12.57
N LYS A 128 -2.26 15.21 13.55
CA LYS A 128 -2.59 15.07 14.97
C LYS A 128 -4.02 15.52 15.27
N ASN A 129 -4.41 16.68 14.75
CA ASN A 129 -5.61 17.38 15.23
C ASN A 129 -6.84 17.21 14.32
N HIS A 130 -6.68 16.90 13.03
CA HIS A 130 -7.77 16.98 12.06
C HIS A 130 -8.99 16.12 12.41
N VAL A 131 -8.77 14.87 12.84
CA VAL A 131 -9.87 13.96 13.23
C VAL A 131 -10.57 14.46 14.49
N ILE A 132 -9.79 14.91 15.49
CA ILE A 132 -10.31 15.37 16.78
C ILE A 132 -11.14 16.64 16.58
N GLU A 133 -10.61 17.64 15.89
CA GLU A 133 -11.31 18.91 15.65
C GLU A 133 -12.56 18.70 14.79
N THR A 134 -12.48 17.89 13.73
CA THR A 134 -13.66 17.55 12.91
C THR A 134 -14.73 16.82 13.71
N SER A 135 -14.33 16.02 14.71
CA SER A 135 -15.24 15.26 15.57
C SER A 135 -15.93 16.16 16.59
N LYS A 136 -15.24 17.14 17.20
CA LYS A 136 -15.80 18.06 18.20
C LYS A 136 -17.06 18.78 17.72
N GLU A 137 -17.16 19.06 16.43
CA GLU A 137 -18.33 19.70 15.80
C GLU A 137 -19.56 18.77 15.65
N ARG A 138 -19.55 17.56 16.22
CA ARG A 138 -20.54 16.51 15.93
C ARG A 138 -21.19 15.97 17.19
N ASP A 139 -22.48 15.63 17.06
CA ASP A 139 -23.25 15.06 18.16
C ASP A 139 -22.65 13.76 18.71
N TYR A 140 -22.00 12.95 17.85
CA TYR A 140 -21.41 11.70 18.28
C TYR A 140 -20.23 11.89 19.25
N TYR A 141 -19.55 13.04 19.21
CA TYR A 141 -18.40 13.33 20.05
C TYR A 141 -18.74 13.36 21.55
N LYS A 142 -19.96 13.80 21.88
CA LYS A 142 -20.47 13.75 23.26
C LYS A 142 -20.46 12.33 23.80
N TYR A 143 -20.80 11.34 22.98
CA TYR A 143 -20.77 9.92 23.38
C TYR A 143 -19.33 9.40 23.48
N LEU A 144 -18.42 9.86 22.61
CA LEU A 144 -17.02 9.46 22.64
C LEU A 144 -16.31 9.89 23.93
N GLN A 145 -16.67 11.06 24.49
CA GLN A 145 -16.13 11.53 25.77
C GLN A 145 -16.37 10.56 26.94
N TYR A 146 -17.45 9.77 26.90
CA TYR A 146 -17.74 8.76 27.92
C TYR A 146 -16.98 7.44 27.71
N THR A 147 -16.35 7.24 26.55
CA THR A 147 -15.72 5.96 26.20
C THR A 147 -14.27 5.80 26.68
N LYS A 148 -13.65 6.86 27.24
CA LYS A 148 -12.22 6.94 27.59
C LYS A 148 -11.24 6.62 26.43
N VAL A 149 -11.74 6.42 25.21
CA VAL A 149 -10.91 6.10 24.04
C VAL A 149 -10.39 7.39 23.44
N THR A 150 -9.07 7.48 23.29
CA THR A 150 -8.40 8.51 22.50
C THR A 150 -8.40 8.08 21.03
N PHE A 151 -8.66 9.03 20.13
CA PHE A 151 -8.69 8.82 18.68
C PHE A 151 -7.52 9.54 18.03
N GLU A 152 -6.35 9.36 18.61
CA GLU A 152 -5.10 9.93 18.11
C GLU A 152 -4.49 8.97 17.07
N PRO A 153 -3.80 9.50 16.05
CA PRO A 153 -3.08 8.67 15.11
C PRO A 153 -1.98 7.88 15.83
N LYS A 154 -1.74 6.63 15.41
CA LYS A 154 -0.68 5.77 15.96
C LYS A 154 0.69 6.43 15.80
N TRP A 155 0.92 7.02 14.63
CA TRP A 155 2.12 7.78 14.29
C TRP A 155 1.74 9.02 13.48
N LEU A 156 2.53 10.08 13.65
CA LEU A 156 2.58 11.22 12.75
C LEU A 156 3.68 10.95 11.73
N ILE A 157 3.34 11.01 10.44
CA ILE A 157 4.29 10.83 9.36
C ILE A 157 5.00 12.17 9.13
N VAL A 158 6.33 12.15 9.26
CA VAL A 158 7.18 13.30 8.92
C VAL A 158 6.95 13.66 7.45
N PRO A 159 6.79 14.95 7.09
CA PRO A 159 6.69 15.34 5.69
C PRO A 159 7.87 14.80 4.89
N TYR A 160 7.61 14.44 3.63
CA TYR A 160 8.58 13.75 2.79
C TYR A 160 8.40 14.09 1.32
N PHE A 161 9.49 13.99 0.57
CA PHE A 161 9.54 14.14 -0.88
C PHE A 161 10.15 12.92 -1.53
N MET A 162 9.70 12.63 -2.76
CA MET A 162 10.17 11.50 -3.54
C MET A 162 11.57 11.76 -4.08
N MET A 163 12.40 10.72 -4.07
CA MET A 163 13.76 10.74 -4.60
C MET A 163 13.95 9.79 -5.79
N ASN A 164 14.75 10.23 -6.75
CA ASN A 164 15.29 9.43 -7.83
C ASN A 164 16.75 9.81 -8.08
N THR A 165 17.46 9.05 -8.91
CA THR A 165 18.90 9.27 -9.14
C THR A 165 19.25 10.71 -9.53
N LYS A 166 18.35 11.43 -10.21
CA LYS A 166 18.56 12.80 -10.69
C LYS A 166 18.38 13.87 -9.63
N ASN A 167 17.46 13.66 -8.67
CA ASN A 167 17.09 14.66 -7.67
C ASN A 167 17.53 14.28 -6.24
N TYR A 168 18.06 13.07 -6.03
CA TYR A 168 18.39 12.47 -4.74
C TYR A 168 19.12 13.44 -3.80
N LYS A 169 20.28 13.97 -4.23
CA LYS A 169 21.14 14.84 -3.42
C LYS A 169 20.45 16.12 -2.94
N LYS A 170 19.40 16.56 -3.64
CA LYS A 170 18.66 17.78 -3.30
C LYS A 170 17.57 17.52 -2.26
N TRP A 171 16.94 16.34 -2.31
CA TRP A 171 15.79 16.02 -1.46
C TRP A 171 16.16 15.22 -0.22
N ILE A 172 17.22 14.43 -0.25
CA ILE A 172 17.64 13.62 0.91
C ILE A 172 17.91 14.52 2.12
N GLU A 173 18.64 15.62 1.94
CA GLU A 173 18.97 16.57 3.03
C GLU A 173 17.70 17.21 3.61
N ILE A 174 16.77 17.61 2.75
CA ILE A 174 15.50 18.23 3.17
C ILE A 174 14.67 17.21 3.95
N ASN A 175 14.53 15.97 3.44
CA ASN A 175 13.79 14.90 4.10
C ASN A 175 14.32 14.62 5.51
N VAL A 176 15.64 14.50 5.67
CA VAL A 176 16.23 14.17 6.98
C VAL A 176 16.26 15.34 7.95
N GLN A 177 16.34 16.58 7.44
CA GLN A 177 16.15 17.77 8.28
C GLN A 177 14.73 17.86 8.84
N MET A 178 13.70 17.51 8.06
CA MET A 178 12.33 17.43 8.58
C MET A 178 12.18 16.36 9.67
N ILE A 179 12.89 15.23 9.56
CA ILE A 179 12.94 14.21 10.62
C ILE A 179 13.55 14.82 11.89
N ASN A 180 14.70 15.49 11.77
CA ASN A 180 15.37 16.13 12.89
C ASN A 180 14.47 17.16 13.61
N TYR A 181 13.77 18.02 12.86
CA TYR A 181 12.85 18.98 13.47
C TYR A 181 11.66 18.31 14.14
N SER A 182 11.12 17.25 13.53
CA SER A 182 10.01 16.49 14.13
C SER A 182 10.42 15.88 15.47
N LEU A 183 11.63 15.35 15.58
CA LEU A 183 12.16 14.75 16.81
C LEU A 183 12.45 15.75 17.93
N GLN A 184 12.54 17.04 17.63
CA GLN A 184 12.67 18.11 18.63
C GLN A 184 11.31 18.44 19.29
N GLU A 185 10.20 18.19 18.60
CA GLU A 185 8.85 18.56 19.03
C GLU A 185 8.03 17.36 19.54
N TYR A 186 8.35 16.14 19.09
CA TYR A 186 7.55 14.95 19.32
C TYR A 186 8.36 13.78 19.87
N GLU A 187 7.71 12.92 20.65
CA GLU A 187 8.31 11.70 21.15
C GLU A 187 8.62 10.73 20.01
N LEU A 188 9.76 10.04 20.12
CA LEU A 188 10.26 9.17 19.09
C LEU A 188 9.28 8.04 18.67
N ASP A 189 8.52 7.49 19.62
CA ASP A 189 7.52 6.44 19.34
C ASP A 189 6.28 6.94 18.59
N SER A 190 6.04 8.26 18.62
CA SER A 190 4.88 8.89 17.99
C SER A 190 5.13 9.27 16.53
N LEU A 191 6.35 9.07 16.02
CA LEU A 191 6.75 9.46 14.67
C LEU A 191 7.03 8.25 13.79
N ALA A 192 6.74 8.44 12.49
CA ALA A 192 7.24 7.60 11.43
C ALA A 192 7.84 8.48 10.33
N ALA A 193 9.04 8.13 9.85
CA ALA A 193 9.52 8.68 8.60
C ALA A 193 8.87 7.94 7.43
N GLN A 194 8.75 8.60 6.29
CA GLN A 194 8.35 7.94 5.06
C GLN A 194 9.43 8.15 3.99
N LEU A 195 9.93 7.04 3.45
CA LEU A 195 10.96 7.01 2.40
C LEU A 195 10.29 6.63 1.08
N VAL A 196 10.33 7.55 0.12
CA VAL A 196 9.72 7.34 -1.21
C VAL A 196 10.78 7.48 -2.28
N ILE A 197 11.02 6.40 -3.02
CA ILE A 197 12.12 6.30 -3.99
C ILE A 197 11.65 5.68 -5.31
N GLU A 198 12.25 6.07 -6.43
CA GLU A 198 12.16 5.28 -7.67
C GLU A 198 12.98 3.98 -7.55
N LYS A 199 12.65 2.98 -8.37
CA LYS A 199 13.38 1.70 -8.39
C LYS A 199 14.86 1.87 -8.76
N ASP A 200 15.18 2.89 -9.55
CA ASP A 200 16.56 3.16 -10.01
C ASP A 200 17.52 3.45 -8.84
N ILE A 201 17.02 3.97 -7.71
CA ILE A 201 17.78 4.14 -6.47
C ILE A 201 18.29 2.79 -5.95
N LEU A 202 17.55 1.70 -6.16
CA LEU A 202 17.95 0.36 -5.73
C LEU A 202 18.96 -0.30 -6.69
N GLU A 203 19.29 0.31 -7.83
CA GLU A 203 20.27 -0.23 -8.76
C GLU A 203 21.72 0.10 -8.38
N ASP A 204 21.92 1.09 -7.50
CA ASP A 204 23.24 1.57 -7.09
C ASP A 204 23.40 1.53 -5.56
N ALA A 205 24.40 0.77 -5.10
CA ALA A 205 24.70 0.56 -3.69
C ALA A 205 25.03 1.86 -2.95
N TYR A 206 25.58 2.87 -3.64
CA TYR A 206 25.88 4.17 -3.03
C TYR A 206 24.62 4.81 -2.41
N TYR A 207 23.49 4.81 -3.12
CA TYR A 207 22.27 5.42 -2.60
C TYR A 207 21.70 4.62 -1.42
N ILE A 208 21.79 3.29 -1.48
CA ILE A 208 21.32 2.41 -0.41
C ILE A 208 22.11 2.68 0.88
N GLU A 209 23.45 2.71 0.79
CA GLU A 209 24.32 2.99 1.93
C GLU A 209 24.11 4.41 2.50
N ASP A 210 23.96 5.43 1.63
CA ASP A 210 23.70 6.81 2.07
C ASP A 210 22.31 6.94 2.74
N ILE A 211 21.27 6.26 2.23
CA ILE A 211 19.95 6.21 2.87
C ILE A 211 20.04 5.56 4.25
N ILE A 212 20.66 4.38 4.35
CA ILE A 212 20.81 3.67 5.62
C ILE A 212 21.53 4.56 6.63
N SER A 213 22.67 5.13 6.25
CA SER A 213 23.49 6.00 7.10
C SER A 213 22.68 7.21 7.59
N LYS A 214 22.04 7.95 6.68
CA LYS A 214 21.33 9.18 7.03
C LYS A 214 20.10 8.92 7.88
N TYR A 215 19.22 8.01 7.49
CA TYR A 215 18.01 7.74 8.27
C TYR A 215 18.33 7.17 9.66
N SER A 216 19.37 6.34 9.77
CA SER A 216 19.82 5.80 11.07
C SER A 216 20.42 6.86 11.98
N SER A 217 21.11 7.86 11.43
CA SER A 217 21.78 8.91 12.22
C SER A 217 20.83 9.80 13.02
N TYR A 218 19.57 9.93 12.61
CA TYR A 218 18.56 10.73 13.32
C TYR A 218 17.77 9.92 14.35
N GLY A 219 17.99 8.61 14.46
CA GLY A 219 17.40 7.78 15.51
C GLY A 219 15.89 7.56 15.39
N ILE A 220 15.28 7.78 14.22
CA ILE A 220 13.86 7.47 13.96
C ILE A 220 13.62 5.96 14.11
N ARG A 221 12.51 5.55 14.74
CA ARG A 221 12.22 4.11 14.98
C ARG A 221 11.30 3.46 13.98
N ASN A 222 10.48 4.22 13.27
CA ASN A 222 9.50 3.68 12.33
C ASN A 222 9.71 4.30 10.96
N LEU A 223 9.76 3.47 9.91
CA LEU A 223 9.92 3.91 8.54
C LEU A 223 8.91 3.23 7.63
N LEU A 224 8.12 4.04 6.93
CA LEU A 224 7.23 3.59 5.86
C LEU A 224 8.00 3.67 4.53
N LEU A 225 8.29 2.53 3.91
CA LEU A 225 9.01 2.45 2.65
C LEU A 225 8.03 2.37 1.49
N TRP A 226 8.18 3.21 0.46
CA TRP A 226 7.46 3.09 -0.80
C TRP A 226 8.43 3.19 -1.97
N VAL A 227 8.63 2.07 -2.66
CA VAL A 227 9.40 2.01 -3.90
C VAL A 227 8.42 2.11 -5.08
N ASP A 228 8.62 3.10 -5.95
CA ASP A 228 7.72 3.42 -7.05
C ASP A 228 7.44 2.22 -7.95
N ASP A 229 6.16 1.85 -8.10
CA ASP A 229 5.68 0.76 -8.97
C ASP A 229 6.39 -0.60 -8.75
N PHE A 230 7.01 -0.82 -7.59
CA PHE A 230 7.79 -2.02 -7.31
C PHE A 230 6.92 -3.28 -7.20
N SER A 231 7.42 -4.39 -7.75
CA SER A 231 6.80 -5.71 -7.74
C SER A 231 7.91 -6.75 -7.76
N ALA A 232 7.97 -7.63 -6.77
CA ALA A 232 8.97 -8.68 -6.71
C ALA A 232 8.79 -9.70 -7.84
N PHE A 233 7.56 -9.83 -8.37
CA PHE A 233 7.27 -10.69 -9.52
C PHE A 233 7.87 -10.19 -10.84
N GLU A 234 8.21 -8.91 -10.92
CA GLU A 234 8.72 -8.26 -12.14
C GLU A 234 10.18 -7.78 -11.96
N SER A 235 10.79 -8.05 -10.81
CA SER A 235 12.09 -7.50 -10.43
C SER A 235 13.24 -8.46 -10.73
N SER A 236 14.40 -7.89 -11.07
CA SER A 236 15.63 -8.65 -11.24
C SER A 236 16.22 -9.08 -9.89
N ARG A 237 17.11 -10.07 -9.92
CA ARG A 237 17.90 -10.50 -8.74
C ARG A 237 18.60 -9.34 -8.04
N LEU A 238 19.21 -8.43 -8.82
CA LEU A 238 19.92 -7.27 -8.29
C LEU A 238 18.97 -6.38 -7.47
N LEU A 239 17.81 -6.05 -8.04
CA LEU A 239 16.81 -5.21 -7.37
C LEU A 239 16.27 -5.88 -6.11
N LEU A 240 15.98 -7.18 -6.14
CA LEU A 240 15.50 -7.91 -4.97
C LEU A 240 16.53 -7.96 -3.84
N ASN A 241 17.79 -8.28 -4.16
CA ASN A 241 18.89 -8.27 -3.19
C ASN A 241 19.09 -6.88 -2.58
N ASN A 242 19.08 -5.85 -3.41
CA ASN A 242 19.28 -4.48 -2.96
C ASN A 242 18.10 -3.94 -2.14
N PHE A 243 16.87 -4.36 -2.46
CA PHE A 243 15.70 -4.12 -1.63
C PHE A 243 15.85 -4.79 -0.25
N CYS A 244 16.26 -6.06 -0.20
CA CYS A 244 16.51 -6.76 1.07
C CYS A 244 17.62 -6.08 1.88
N LYS A 245 18.74 -5.71 1.25
CA LYS A 245 19.84 -4.97 1.90
C LYS A 245 19.42 -3.63 2.49
N LEU A 246 18.56 -2.88 1.79
CA LEU A 246 18.03 -1.62 2.31
C LEU A 246 17.23 -1.87 3.60
N ILE A 247 16.33 -2.86 3.59
CA ILE A 247 15.50 -3.19 4.76
C ILE A 247 16.36 -3.72 5.90
N GLU A 248 17.26 -4.67 5.61
CA GLU A 248 18.19 -5.25 6.58
C GLU A 248 19.05 -4.17 7.24
N GLY A 249 19.68 -3.31 6.43
CA GLY A 249 20.54 -2.24 6.93
C GLY A 249 19.81 -1.22 7.80
N LEU A 250 18.56 -0.86 7.46
CA LEU A 250 17.74 0.00 8.32
C LEU A 250 17.32 -0.73 9.61
N SER A 251 16.93 -2.00 9.51
CA SER A 251 16.46 -2.80 10.64
C SER A 251 17.58 -3.10 11.65
N ASP A 252 18.80 -3.38 11.18
CA ASP A 252 19.96 -3.59 12.03
C ASP A 252 20.40 -2.31 12.76
N ASN A 253 20.01 -1.14 12.27
CA ASN A 253 20.16 0.15 12.95
C ASN A 253 18.94 0.52 13.82
N GLY A 254 18.04 -0.44 14.11
CA GLY A 254 16.93 -0.26 15.04
C GLY A 254 15.68 0.42 14.45
N ILE A 255 15.59 0.49 13.12
CA ILE A 255 14.42 1.07 12.43
C ILE A 255 13.45 -0.04 12.04
N ASN A 256 12.22 0.03 12.53
CA ASN A 256 11.13 -0.82 12.07
C ASN A 256 10.68 -0.37 10.68
N VAL A 257 10.97 -1.19 9.67
CA VAL A 257 10.60 -0.91 8.28
C VAL A 257 9.26 -1.57 7.94
N TYR A 258 8.35 -0.77 7.38
CA TYR A 258 7.04 -1.21 6.90
C TYR A 258 6.92 -0.92 5.40
N ASN A 259 6.72 -1.95 4.58
CA ASN A 259 6.62 -1.76 3.13
C ASN A 259 5.20 -1.31 2.74
N LEU A 260 5.10 -0.19 2.02
CA LEU A 260 3.86 0.30 1.44
C LEU A 260 3.68 -0.29 0.05
N TYR A 261 2.56 -0.98 -0.17
CA TYR A 261 2.26 -1.70 -1.40
C TYR A 261 3.29 -2.82 -1.64
N GLY A 262 3.21 -3.87 -0.81
CA GLY A 262 4.00 -5.09 -0.98
C GLY A 262 3.16 -6.27 -1.46
N ASP A 263 3.79 -7.12 -2.27
CA ASP A 263 3.28 -8.42 -2.69
C ASP A 263 3.68 -9.52 -1.70
N TYR A 264 3.42 -10.78 -2.06
CA TYR A 264 3.72 -11.93 -1.21
C TYR A 264 5.20 -12.05 -0.83
N PHE A 265 6.14 -11.61 -1.69
CA PHE A 265 7.55 -11.57 -1.31
C PHE A 265 7.78 -10.69 -0.09
N SER A 266 7.11 -9.53 -0.02
CA SER A 266 7.17 -8.67 1.16
C SER A 266 6.61 -9.34 2.41
N VAL A 267 5.56 -10.17 2.27
CA VAL A 267 4.99 -10.94 3.39
C VAL A 267 5.99 -12.02 3.86
N LEU A 268 6.67 -12.71 2.94
CA LEU A 268 7.74 -13.65 3.26
C LEU A 268 8.91 -12.96 4.00
N LEU A 269 9.24 -11.72 3.64
CA LEU A 269 10.28 -10.94 4.34
C LEU A 269 9.92 -10.61 5.79
N CYS A 270 8.65 -10.71 6.19
CA CYS A 270 8.18 -10.57 7.57
C CYS A 270 8.30 -11.85 8.40
N HIS A 271 8.62 -13.00 7.79
CA HIS A 271 8.83 -14.25 8.51
C HIS A 271 10.00 -14.12 9.50
N GLU A 272 9.93 -14.74 10.67
CA GLU A 272 10.95 -14.57 11.73
C GLU A 272 12.37 -15.01 11.32
N LYS A 273 12.47 -15.95 10.38
CA LYS A 273 13.74 -16.42 9.79
C LYS A 273 14.28 -15.52 8.66
N SER A 274 13.52 -14.55 8.18
CA SER A 274 13.98 -13.60 7.17
C SER A 274 15.01 -12.63 7.76
N LYS A 275 16.21 -12.55 7.16
CA LYS A 275 17.25 -11.60 7.58
C LYS A 275 16.88 -10.14 7.33
N ALA A 276 16.03 -9.86 6.35
CA ALA A 276 15.55 -8.52 6.10
C ALA A 276 14.73 -7.96 7.27
N LYS A 277 14.09 -8.82 8.08
CA LYS A 277 13.34 -8.45 9.30
C LYS A 277 12.25 -7.39 9.06
N LEU A 278 11.57 -7.45 7.92
CA LEU A 278 10.51 -6.49 7.59
C LEU A 278 9.40 -6.55 8.66
N GLN A 279 8.98 -5.40 9.19
CA GLN A 279 8.06 -5.35 10.34
C GLN A 279 6.59 -5.24 9.96
N GLY A 280 6.27 -5.18 8.67
CA GLY A 280 4.90 -5.23 8.20
C GLY A 280 4.73 -4.79 6.75
N VAL A 281 3.54 -5.05 6.21
CA VAL A 281 3.20 -4.76 4.81
C VAL A 281 1.83 -4.08 4.74
N CYS A 282 1.75 -3.03 3.93
CA CYS A 282 0.50 -2.36 3.61
C CYS A 282 -0.03 -2.79 2.25
N HIS A 283 -1.28 -3.23 2.22
CA HIS A 283 -1.97 -3.59 0.98
C HIS A 283 -3.04 -2.54 0.62
N GLY A 284 -3.13 -2.21 -0.66
CA GLY A 284 -4.27 -1.50 -1.21
C GLY A 284 -5.39 -2.49 -1.57
N ILE A 285 -6.64 -2.16 -1.25
CA ILE A 285 -7.79 -3.00 -1.60
C ILE A 285 -7.94 -3.06 -3.13
N GLU A 286 -8.17 -1.90 -3.77
CA GLU A 286 -8.32 -1.86 -5.23
C GLU A 286 -6.99 -1.80 -5.98
N TYR A 287 -6.06 -0.95 -5.53
CA TYR A 287 -4.76 -0.77 -6.17
C TYR A 287 -3.81 -1.97 -6.00
N GLY A 288 -4.14 -2.88 -5.07
CA GLY A 288 -3.43 -4.15 -4.87
C GLY A 288 -2.08 -3.97 -4.18
N GLU A 289 -1.11 -4.74 -4.67
CA GLU A 289 0.19 -4.99 -4.04
C GLU A 289 1.33 -4.18 -4.65
N LYS A 290 1.04 -3.33 -5.63
CA LYS A 290 2.00 -2.40 -6.23
C LYS A 290 1.32 -1.09 -6.58
N ARG A 291 2.03 0.04 -6.46
CA ARG A 291 1.46 1.35 -6.78
C ARG A 291 2.52 2.32 -7.30
N ALA A 292 2.26 2.88 -8.48
CA ALA A 292 2.99 4.04 -8.98
C ALA A 292 2.65 5.30 -8.17
N ILE A 293 3.67 6.10 -7.86
CA ILE A 293 3.60 7.36 -7.13
C ILE A 293 2.74 8.37 -7.90
N VAL A 294 3.06 8.54 -9.17
CA VAL A 294 2.28 9.35 -10.10
C VAL A 294 1.23 8.46 -10.77
N PRO A 295 -0.07 8.77 -10.66
CA PRO A 295 -1.10 7.96 -11.27
C PRO A 295 -0.94 7.91 -12.80
N VAL A 296 -0.52 6.77 -13.33
CA VAL A 296 -0.67 6.47 -14.76
C VAL A 296 -2.15 6.22 -15.03
N GLY A 297 -2.67 6.73 -16.15
CA GLY A 297 -4.11 6.67 -16.45
C GLY A 297 -4.68 5.27 -16.24
N GLY A 298 -5.74 5.17 -15.44
CA GLY A 298 -6.34 3.89 -15.10
C GLY A 298 -6.77 3.14 -16.36
N GLY A 299 -6.18 1.96 -16.56
CA GLY A 299 -6.65 1.01 -17.56
C GLY A 299 -8.11 0.63 -17.32
N ILE A 300 -8.70 -0.07 -18.27
CA ILE A 300 -10.07 -0.57 -18.08
C ILE A 300 -10.01 -1.68 -17.02
N PRO A 301 -10.78 -1.58 -15.93
CA PRO A 301 -10.83 -2.61 -14.91
C PRO A 301 -11.19 -3.96 -15.51
N VAL A 302 -10.45 -4.99 -15.11
CA VAL A 302 -10.70 -6.39 -15.41
C VAL A 302 -10.93 -7.15 -14.10
N ASN A 303 -11.76 -8.17 -14.13
CA ASN A 303 -11.93 -9.06 -12.97
C ASN A 303 -10.63 -9.83 -12.74
N LYS A 304 -9.95 -9.52 -11.62
CA LYS A 304 -8.77 -10.25 -11.18
C LYS A 304 -9.13 -11.11 -9.99
N TYR A 305 -8.96 -12.42 -10.16
CA TYR A 305 -9.10 -13.40 -9.10
C TYR A 305 -7.74 -13.61 -8.43
N TYR A 306 -7.71 -13.69 -7.10
CA TYR A 306 -6.48 -13.96 -6.37
C TYR A 306 -6.23 -15.47 -6.32
N LEU A 307 -5.27 -15.96 -7.10
CA LEU A 307 -4.92 -17.37 -7.12
C LEU A 307 -3.92 -17.64 -5.98
N TYR A 308 -4.44 -18.13 -4.85
CA TYR A 308 -3.69 -18.31 -3.61
C TYR A 308 -2.42 -19.19 -3.73
N PRO A 309 -2.43 -20.35 -4.43
CA PRO A 309 -1.25 -21.22 -4.48
C PRO A 309 -0.03 -20.59 -5.16
N ILE A 310 -0.24 -19.52 -5.93
CA ILE A 310 0.83 -18.71 -6.52
C ILE A 310 0.71 -17.24 -6.12
N HIS A 311 -0.01 -16.93 -5.04
CA HIS A 311 -0.09 -15.61 -4.43
C HIS A 311 -0.18 -14.42 -5.41
N GLN A 312 -1.03 -14.53 -6.43
CA GLN A 312 -1.13 -13.54 -7.51
C GLN A 312 -2.56 -13.20 -7.90
N ARG A 313 -2.76 -11.93 -8.25
CA ARG A 313 -3.98 -11.46 -8.93
C ARG A 313 -3.93 -11.77 -10.42
N VAL A 314 -4.61 -12.84 -10.83
CA VAL A 314 -4.69 -13.31 -12.22
C VAL A 314 -6.04 -12.95 -12.82
N GLU A 315 -6.08 -12.61 -14.11
CA GLU A 315 -7.35 -12.37 -14.81
C GLU A 315 -8.27 -13.60 -14.72
N TYR A 316 -9.55 -13.38 -14.38
CA TYR A 316 -10.52 -14.45 -14.15
C TYR A 316 -10.53 -15.50 -15.29
N GLY A 317 -10.54 -15.07 -16.55
CA GLY A 317 -10.59 -15.98 -17.70
C GLY A 317 -9.38 -16.93 -17.78
N ARG A 318 -8.20 -16.47 -17.36
CA ARG A 318 -6.99 -17.31 -17.28
C ARG A 318 -7.11 -18.33 -16.15
N VAL A 319 -7.63 -17.93 -14.99
CA VAL A 319 -7.89 -18.86 -13.87
C VAL A 319 -8.94 -19.91 -14.27
N ALA A 320 -10.05 -19.51 -14.89
CA ALA A 320 -11.05 -20.46 -15.38
C ALA A 320 -10.48 -21.46 -16.40
N THR A 321 -9.56 -21.01 -17.27
CA THR A 321 -8.85 -21.90 -18.20
C THR A 321 -7.95 -22.88 -17.46
N LEU A 322 -7.20 -22.41 -16.46
CA LEU A 322 -6.37 -23.26 -15.61
C LEU A 322 -7.21 -24.32 -14.89
N LEU A 323 -8.32 -23.94 -14.25
CA LEU A 323 -9.18 -24.88 -13.53
C LEU A 323 -9.79 -25.95 -14.46
N ARG A 324 -10.12 -25.61 -15.72
CA ARG A 324 -10.54 -26.60 -16.73
C ARG A 324 -9.39 -27.52 -17.14
N TYR A 325 -8.19 -26.97 -17.31
CA TYR A 325 -7.00 -27.76 -17.65
C TYR A 325 -6.67 -28.78 -16.55
N LEU A 326 -6.79 -28.39 -15.27
CA LEU A 326 -6.59 -29.28 -14.13
C LEU A 326 -7.73 -30.31 -13.93
N GLY A 327 -8.82 -30.21 -14.70
CA GLY A 327 -10.01 -31.05 -14.54
C GLY A 327 -10.84 -30.72 -13.29
N ILE A 328 -10.62 -29.55 -12.68
CA ILE A 328 -11.37 -29.09 -11.50
C ILE A 328 -12.75 -28.56 -11.92
N LEU A 329 -12.79 -27.71 -12.94
CA LEU A 329 -14.06 -27.33 -13.58
C LEU A 329 -14.53 -28.41 -14.55
N PRO A 330 -15.85 -28.74 -14.58
CA PRO A 330 -16.93 -27.99 -13.96
C PRO A 330 -17.35 -28.44 -12.54
N ASP A 331 -17.03 -29.65 -12.09
CA ASP A 331 -17.80 -30.28 -10.98
C ASP A 331 -16.98 -30.69 -9.74
N ASP A 332 -15.65 -30.58 -9.75
CA ASP A 332 -14.79 -31.06 -8.65
C ASP A 332 -14.53 -29.96 -7.60
N TYR A 333 -15.60 -29.55 -6.92
CA TYR A 333 -15.54 -28.53 -5.86
C TYR A 333 -14.65 -28.97 -4.67
N GLN A 334 -14.51 -30.28 -4.43
CA GLN A 334 -13.66 -30.78 -3.35
C GLN A 334 -12.20 -30.50 -3.65
N ARG A 335 -11.75 -30.82 -4.87
CA ARG A 335 -10.39 -30.51 -5.31
C ARG A 335 -10.15 -29.00 -5.42
N TYR A 336 -11.16 -28.22 -5.79
CA TYR A 336 -11.05 -26.76 -5.73
C TYR A 336 -10.72 -26.27 -4.31
N TYR A 337 -11.41 -26.78 -3.28
CA TYR A 337 -11.16 -26.36 -1.91
C TYR A 337 -9.83 -26.85 -1.34
N SER A 338 -9.32 -28.02 -1.78
CA SER A 338 -8.00 -28.51 -1.36
C SER A 338 -6.85 -27.81 -2.09
N ASP A 339 -6.97 -27.64 -3.41
CA ASP A 339 -5.83 -27.30 -4.27
C ASP A 339 -5.80 -25.81 -4.64
N ILE A 340 -6.95 -25.12 -4.61
CA ILE A 340 -7.09 -23.75 -5.13
C ILE A 340 -7.35 -22.75 -4.01
N CYS A 341 -8.50 -22.85 -3.33
CA CYS A 341 -8.83 -21.96 -2.21
C CYS A 341 -10.07 -22.43 -1.44
N ASN A 342 -9.95 -22.55 -0.12
CA ASN A 342 -11.07 -22.76 0.82
C ASN A 342 -11.32 -21.53 1.72
N CYS A 343 -11.17 -20.30 1.21
CA CYS A 343 -11.45 -19.12 2.04
C CYS A 343 -12.95 -18.97 2.30
N GLU A 344 -13.33 -18.22 3.34
CA GLU A 344 -14.74 -18.02 3.71
C GLU A 344 -15.58 -17.56 2.52
N GLN A 345 -15.08 -16.56 1.77
CA GLN A 345 -15.75 -16.05 0.57
C GLN A 345 -15.96 -17.13 -0.51
N CYS A 346 -14.97 -18.01 -0.75
CA CYS A 346 -15.11 -19.10 -1.70
C CYS A 346 -16.13 -20.13 -1.21
N THR A 347 -16.07 -20.53 0.06
CA THR A 347 -17.00 -21.51 0.63
C THR A 347 -18.45 -21.03 0.63
N GLU A 348 -18.67 -19.72 0.83
CA GLU A 348 -20.00 -19.12 0.82
C GLU A 348 -20.59 -19.01 -0.60
N VAL A 349 -19.77 -18.64 -1.59
CA VAL A 349 -20.20 -18.40 -2.97
C VAL A 349 -20.32 -19.70 -3.75
N ILE A 350 -19.29 -20.55 -3.68
CA ILE A 350 -19.19 -21.77 -4.48
C ILE A 350 -20.07 -22.87 -3.88
N LYS A 351 -20.00 -23.07 -2.55
CA LYS A 351 -20.68 -24.16 -1.84
C LYS A 351 -20.31 -25.51 -2.46
N ASP A 352 -21.29 -26.30 -2.88
CA ASP A 352 -21.17 -27.58 -3.56
C ASP A 352 -21.41 -27.49 -5.08
N ASN A 353 -21.56 -26.28 -5.63
CA ASN A 353 -21.78 -26.04 -7.06
C ASN A 353 -20.70 -25.13 -7.65
N LEU A 354 -19.73 -25.74 -8.32
CA LEU A 354 -18.57 -25.04 -8.86
C LEU A 354 -18.89 -24.16 -10.09
N ASP A 355 -20.08 -24.28 -10.71
CA ASP A 355 -20.57 -23.29 -11.68
C ASP A 355 -20.67 -21.88 -11.08
N ASN A 356 -20.88 -21.76 -9.76
CA ASN A 356 -20.92 -20.49 -9.05
C ASN A 356 -19.56 -19.75 -9.07
N PHE A 357 -18.46 -20.43 -9.44
CA PHE A 357 -17.18 -19.77 -9.71
C PHE A 357 -17.32 -18.65 -10.78
N ALA A 358 -18.29 -18.79 -11.69
CA ALA A 358 -18.62 -17.77 -12.69
C ALA A 358 -18.92 -16.38 -12.11
N TYR A 359 -19.44 -16.29 -10.88
CA TYR A 359 -19.77 -15.02 -10.24
C TYR A 359 -18.54 -14.11 -10.01
N TYR A 360 -17.34 -14.67 -9.87
CA TYR A 360 -16.11 -13.89 -9.82
C TYR A 360 -15.74 -13.26 -11.18
N GLY A 361 -16.29 -13.81 -12.27
CA GLY A 361 -16.06 -13.38 -13.64
C GLY A 361 -17.13 -12.47 -14.21
N ASP A 362 -18.23 -12.22 -13.49
CA ASP A 362 -19.38 -11.48 -14.02
C ASP A 362 -19.00 -10.09 -14.52
N SER A 363 -19.46 -9.79 -15.74
CA SER A 363 -19.18 -8.54 -16.44
C SER A 363 -20.36 -8.09 -17.27
N LYS A 364 -20.41 -6.79 -17.54
CA LYS A 364 -21.42 -6.15 -18.39
C LYS A 364 -20.74 -5.34 -19.50
N PRO A 365 -21.32 -5.31 -20.72
CA PRO A 365 -20.79 -4.49 -21.79
C PRO A 365 -21.00 -3.01 -21.49
N ILE A 366 -19.95 -2.21 -21.71
CA ILE A 366 -19.99 -0.75 -21.70
C ILE A 366 -19.54 -0.21 -23.04
N GLU A 367 -20.22 0.81 -23.53
CA GLU A 367 -19.84 1.52 -24.75
C GLU A 367 -18.91 2.68 -24.41
N ILE A 368 -17.71 2.67 -25.00
CA ILE A 368 -16.73 3.73 -24.85
C ILE A 368 -16.57 4.44 -26.20
N LYS A 369 -16.94 5.72 -26.24
CA LYS A 369 -16.66 6.58 -27.40
C LYS A 369 -15.19 7.02 -27.38
N ARG A 370 -14.44 6.66 -28.40
CA ARG A 370 -13.07 7.14 -28.61
C ARG A 370 -13.09 8.60 -29.07
N LYS A 371 -11.96 9.30 -28.89
CA LYS A 371 -11.74 10.65 -29.43
C LYS A 371 -11.92 10.73 -30.96
N THR A 372 -11.77 9.61 -31.65
CA THR A 372 -11.96 9.47 -33.10
C THR A 372 -13.43 9.33 -33.53
N GLY A 373 -14.38 9.36 -32.59
CA GLY A 373 -15.81 9.18 -32.87
C GLY A 373 -16.28 7.72 -32.93
N ALA A 374 -15.36 6.75 -32.93
CA ALA A 374 -15.71 5.33 -32.92
C ALA A 374 -16.21 4.87 -31.54
N THR A 375 -17.30 4.09 -31.51
CA THR A 375 -17.80 3.41 -30.31
C THR A 375 -17.20 2.01 -30.25
N ILE A 376 -16.58 1.66 -29.12
CA ILE A 376 -16.14 0.29 -28.83
C ILE A 376 -16.94 -0.25 -27.65
N SER A 377 -17.47 -1.47 -27.78
CA SER A 377 -18.04 -2.21 -26.65
C SER A 377 -16.93 -2.95 -25.93
N ARG A 378 -16.91 -2.87 -24.59
CA ARG A 378 -15.94 -3.58 -23.74
C ARG A 378 -16.63 -4.15 -22.51
N GLN A 379 -16.16 -5.30 -22.05
CA GLN A 379 -16.66 -5.89 -20.80
C GLN A 379 -16.09 -5.15 -19.60
N TYR A 380 -16.96 -4.82 -18.65
CA TYR A 380 -16.62 -4.16 -17.40
C TYR A 380 -17.16 -5.00 -16.23
N PRO A 381 -16.34 -5.26 -15.19
CA PRO A 381 -16.78 -5.96 -13.97
C PRO A 381 -18.12 -5.47 -13.41
N THR A 382 -18.99 -6.39 -13.00
CA THR A 382 -20.14 -6.01 -12.17
C THR A 382 -19.66 -5.53 -10.79
N THR A 383 -20.50 -4.76 -10.09
CA THR A 383 -20.17 -4.29 -8.74
C THR A 383 -20.04 -5.46 -7.77
N GLU A 384 -20.87 -6.48 -8.00
CA GLU A 384 -20.95 -7.74 -7.27
C GLU A 384 -19.67 -8.56 -7.47
N ALA A 385 -19.26 -8.83 -8.73
CA ALA A 385 -18.01 -9.54 -9.02
C ALA A 385 -16.78 -8.83 -8.43
N LYS A 386 -16.74 -7.50 -8.52
CA LYS A 386 -15.67 -6.70 -7.90
C LYS A 386 -15.63 -6.90 -6.39
N ALA A 387 -16.79 -6.89 -5.73
CA ALA A 387 -16.87 -7.10 -4.29
C ALA A 387 -16.44 -8.51 -3.88
N LEU A 388 -16.88 -9.54 -4.62
CA LEU A 388 -16.46 -10.93 -4.40
C LEU A 388 -14.94 -11.09 -4.53
N CYS A 389 -14.34 -10.52 -5.59
CA CYS A 389 -12.89 -10.56 -5.80
C CYS A 389 -12.13 -9.82 -4.69
N ILE A 390 -12.65 -8.70 -4.19
CA ILE A 390 -12.02 -7.94 -3.08
C ILE A 390 -12.06 -8.74 -1.78
N ASN A 391 -13.21 -9.28 -1.39
CA ASN A 391 -13.31 -10.08 -0.17
C ASN A 391 -12.44 -11.33 -0.24
N HIS A 392 -12.49 -12.03 -1.37
CA HIS A 392 -11.60 -13.17 -1.63
C HIS A 392 -10.13 -12.79 -1.48
N PHE A 393 -9.70 -11.66 -2.05
CA PHE A 393 -8.34 -11.16 -1.88
C PHE A 393 -7.98 -10.91 -0.41
N LEU A 394 -8.86 -10.24 0.35
CA LEU A 394 -8.60 -9.92 1.75
C LEU A 394 -8.51 -11.19 2.62
N TYR A 395 -9.41 -12.16 2.45
CA TYR A 395 -9.31 -13.44 3.15
C TYR A 395 -8.02 -14.19 2.82
N ASN A 396 -7.58 -14.19 1.56
CA ASN A 396 -6.31 -14.84 1.21
C ASN A 396 -5.10 -14.10 1.77
N LYS A 397 -5.15 -12.78 1.90
CA LYS A 397 -4.09 -12.04 2.60
C LYS A 397 -4.00 -12.44 4.08
N LEU A 398 -5.12 -12.67 4.75
CA LEU A 398 -5.10 -13.20 6.11
C LEU A 398 -4.52 -14.62 6.16
N LYS A 399 -4.82 -15.46 5.16
CA LYS A 399 -4.21 -16.78 5.05
C LYS A 399 -2.70 -16.72 4.88
N GLU A 400 -2.17 -15.79 4.10
CA GLU A 400 -0.71 -15.59 3.96
C GLU A 400 -0.06 -15.19 5.28
N TRP A 401 -0.69 -14.28 6.03
CA TRP A 401 -0.19 -13.92 7.36
C TRP A 401 -0.22 -15.09 8.35
N ASN A 402 -1.24 -15.93 8.26
CA ASN A 402 -1.33 -17.14 9.06
C ASN A 402 -0.32 -18.21 8.61
N SER A 403 -0.01 -18.28 7.30
CA SER A 403 0.92 -19.27 6.78
C SER A 403 2.37 -18.95 7.20
N ILE A 404 2.79 -17.69 7.16
CA ILE A 404 4.13 -17.29 7.63
C ILE A 404 4.33 -17.42 9.14
N SER A 405 3.26 -17.51 9.94
CA SER A 405 3.38 -17.68 11.39
C SER A 405 3.35 -19.15 11.83
N THR A 406 3.02 -20.07 10.92
CA THR A 406 2.80 -21.49 11.24
C THR A 406 3.66 -22.46 10.44
N ASN A 407 4.26 -22.03 9.33
CA ASN A 407 5.06 -22.88 8.45
C ASN A 407 6.49 -22.33 8.32
N ASP A 408 7.41 -23.18 7.86
CA ASP A 408 8.76 -22.75 7.57
C ASP A 408 8.82 -21.88 6.31
N LEU A 409 9.73 -20.90 6.30
CA LEU A 409 9.93 -20.00 5.17
C LEU A 409 10.26 -20.75 3.86
N LEU A 410 11.08 -21.80 3.91
CA LEU A 410 11.47 -22.56 2.73
C LEU A 410 10.31 -23.43 2.23
N ASP A 411 9.54 -24.03 3.13
CA ASP A 411 8.37 -24.83 2.77
C ASP A 411 7.34 -23.97 2.01
N LEU A 412 7.08 -22.75 2.46
CA LEU A 412 6.16 -21.81 1.79
C LEU A 412 6.59 -21.46 0.36
N ILE A 413 7.89 -21.30 0.13
CA ILE A 413 8.42 -21.00 -1.20
C ILE A 413 8.39 -22.26 -2.07
N ASP A 414 8.73 -23.42 -1.52
CA ASP A 414 8.72 -24.69 -2.24
C ASP A 414 7.30 -25.10 -2.66
N GLU A 415 6.29 -24.80 -1.83
CA GLU A 415 4.87 -24.92 -2.21
C GLU A 415 4.50 -23.99 -3.38
N SER A 416 5.01 -22.76 -3.37
CA SER A 416 4.79 -21.80 -4.46
C SER A 416 5.48 -22.24 -5.76
N ILE A 417 6.71 -22.77 -5.69
CA ILE A 417 7.44 -23.33 -6.84
C ILE A 417 6.65 -24.50 -7.42
N LYS A 418 6.26 -25.47 -6.59
CA LYS A 418 5.49 -26.64 -7.01
C LYS A 418 4.18 -26.25 -7.70
N SER A 419 3.45 -25.30 -7.12
CA SER A 419 2.19 -24.80 -7.69
C SER A 419 2.44 -24.08 -9.03
N ALA A 420 3.50 -23.27 -9.11
CA ALA A 420 3.88 -22.59 -10.35
C ALA A 420 4.27 -23.58 -11.46
N GLU A 421 4.99 -24.66 -11.14
CA GLU A 421 5.34 -25.73 -12.09
C GLU A 421 4.09 -26.41 -12.63
N GLU A 422 3.16 -26.81 -11.75
CA GLU A 422 1.89 -27.43 -12.13
C GLU A 422 1.06 -26.51 -13.03
N TYR A 423 1.07 -25.20 -12.77
CA TYR A 423 0.24 -24.23 -13.49
C TYR A 423 0.92 -23.65 -14.73
N SER A 424 2.22 -23.90 -14.91
CA SER A 424 3.04 -23.37 -16.01
C SER A 424 2.49 -23.64 -17.43
N PRO A 425 1.79 -24.76 -17.75
CA PRO A 425 1.23 -24.97 -19.07
C PRO A 425 0.18 -23.92 -19.49
N ILE A 426 -0.46 -23.26 -18.53
CA ILE A 426 -1.49 -22.23 -18.76
C ILE A 426 -1.00 -20.83 -18.37
N LEU A 427 -0.22 -20.75 -17.28
CA LEU A 427 0.22 -19.46 -16.73
C LEU A 427 1.55 -18.98 -17.28
N GLY A 428 2.37 -19.88 -17.85
CA GLY A 428 3.72 -19.61 -18.33
C GLY A 428 4.78 -20.08 -17.32
N TYR A 429 5.98 -20.38 -17.82
CA TYR A 429 7.08 -20.92 -17.01
C TYR A 429 7.87 -19.85 -16.25
N ASP A 430 7.75 -18.58 -16.65
CA ASP A 430 8.46 -17.46 -16.00
C ASP A 430 8.21 -17.40 -14.49
N LEU A 431 7.02 -17.80 -14.05
CA LEU A 431 6.63 -17.81 -12.65
C LEU A 431 7.46 -18.79 -11.79
N VAL A 432 7.86 -19.94 -12.35
CA VAL A 432 8.72 -20.91 -11.66
C VAL A 432 10.06 -20.25 -11.37
N GLY A 433 10.68 -19.67 -12.41
CA GLY A 433 11.96 -18.95 -12.28
C GLY A 433 11.89 -17.76 -11.31
N THR A 434 10.74 -17.09 -11.21
CA THR A 434 10.54 -16.03 -10.21
C THR A 434 10.60 -16.57 -8.78
N TYR A 435 9.94 -17.68 -8.48
CA TYR A 435 9.98 -18.25 -7.12
C TYR A 435 11.32 -18.90 -6.79
N GLU A 436 11.98 -19.54 -7.76
CA GLU A 436 13.36 -20.01 -7.60
C GLU A 436 14.30 -18.85 -7.27
N LEU A 437 14.17 -17.73 -8.00
CA LEU A 437 14.90 -16.52 -7.69
C LEU A 437 14.62 -16.00 -6.28
N TRP A 438 13.36 -15.99 -5.85
CA TRP A 438 13.00 -15.57 -4.49
C TRP A 438 13.62 -16.48 -3.43
N LYS A 439 13.61 -17.81 -3.66
CA LYS A 439 14.28 -18.79 -2.79
C LYS A 439 15.76 -18.46 -2.65
N GLU A 440 16.43 -18.19 -3.77
CA GLU A 440 17.85 -17.83 -3.75
C GLU A 440 18.13 -16.49 -3.05
N VAL A 441 17.28 -15.47 -3.24
CA VAL A 441 17.42 -14.18 -2.55
C VAL A 441 17.23 -14.36 -1.04
N LEU A 442 16.18 -15.07 -0.62
CA LEU A 442 15.90 -15.31 0.80
C LEU A 442 17.00 -16.17 1.46
N TYR A 443 17.68 -17.03 0.70
CA TYR A 443 18.75 -17.91 1.17
C TYR A 443 20.17 -17.33 1.07
N THR A 444 20.49 -16.49 0.08
CA THR A 444 21.82 -15.84 0.00
C THR A 444 22.02 -14.78 1.08
N HIS A 445 20.94 -14.43 1.76
CA HIS A 445 21.02 -13.73 3.01
C HIS A 445 21.19 -14.66 4.22
N GLU A 446 21.24 -16.01 4.16
CA GLU A 446 21.71 -16.89 5.27
C GLU A 446 23.24 -16.87 5.44
#